data_AF-S7WAC6-F1
#
_entry.id   AF-S7WAC6-F1
#
_cell.length_a   1.000
_cell.length_b   1.000
_cell.length_c   1.000
_cell.angle_alpha   90.00
_cell.angle_beta   90.00
_cell.angle_gamma   90.00
#
_symmetry.space_group_name_H-M   'P 1'
#
loop_
_entity.id
_entity.type
_entity.pdbx_description
1 polymer ?
#
loop_
_entity_poly.entity_id
_entity_poly.type
_entity_poly.pdbx_seq_one_letter_code
_entity_poly.pdbx_strand_id
1 'polypeptide(L)'
;MLEKLGDKTNALNMRSMRKEGKEAVKTLTDKEKVVRYLGEISNITKDYSLKYDLNKCIELIEGKENQEYIELKGALEEALEESETIRKDNYDLIAENEYLKERLNENNQN
;
A
#
# COMPACT_ATOMS: atom_id res chain seq x y z
N MET A 1 64.36 8.81 16.89
CA MET A 1 63.50 9.73 16.13
C MET A 1 62.37 8.91 15.54
N LEU A 2 61.14 9.16 15.98
CA LEU A 2 59.92 8.52 15.50
C LEU A 2 59.36 9.38 14.36
N GLU A 3 59.57 8.97 13.11
CA GLU A 3 58.86 9.55 11.97
C GLU A 3 57.54 8.82 11.78
N LYS A 4 56.45 9.53 12.10
CA LYS A 4 55.07 9.09 11.92
C LYS A 4 54.75 9.06 10.43
N LEU A 5 54.32 7.90 9.92
CA LEU A 5 53.63 7.82 8.63
C LEU A 5 52.33 8.63 8.73
N GLY A 6 52.28 9.77 8.04
CA GLY A 6 51.07 10.56 7.92
C GLY A 6 50.06 9.87 7.00
N ASP A 7 48.85 9.66 7.52
CA ASP A 7 47.65 9.27 6.79
C ASP A 7 47.47 10.12 5.53
N LYS A 8 47.59 9.51 4.35
CA LYS A 8 47.16 10.10 3.09
C LYS A 8 45.70 9.71 2.81
N THR A 9 44.80 10.27 3.60
CA THR A 9 43.37 10.30 3.27
C THR A 9 43.17 11.31 2.16
N ASN A 10 43.06 10.85 0.91
CA ASN A 10 42.70 11.70 -0.23
C ASN A 10 41.27 12.22 -0.05
N ALA A 11 41.16 13.38 0.60
CA ALA A 11 39.95 14.16 0.66
C ALA A 11 39.66 14.81 -0.72
N LEU A 12 38.51 14.45 -1.28
CA LEU A 12 37.64 15.28 -2.12
C LEU A 12 38.28 16.05 -3.29
N ASN A 13 38.22 15.45 -4.48
CA ASN A 13 38.17 16.24 -5.71
C ASN A 13 36.91 15.89 -6.53
N MET A 14 35.74 16.24 -5.97
CA MET A 14 34.42 16.13 -6.62
C MET A 14 34.02 17.46 -7.26
N ARG A 15 34.83 17.97 -8.21
CA ARG A 15 34.42 19.04 -9.13
C ARG A 15 35.11 18.87 -10.48
N SER A 16 34.51 18.07 -11.37
CA SER A 16 34.36 18.36 -12.81
C SER A 16 34.21 17.11 -13.67
N MET A 17 33.00 16.55 -13.75
CA MET A 17 32.50 15.91 -14.98
C MET A 17 30.99 16.18 -15.01
N ARG A 18 30.61 17.33 -15.60
CA ARG A 18 30.03 17.46 -16.94
C ARG A 18 28.70 16.70 -17.09
N LYS A 19 27.68 17.54 -17.30
CA LYS A 19 26.29 17.25 -17.64
C LYS A 19 26.16 16.20 -18.74
N GLU A 20 25.61 15.04 -18.39
CA GLU A 20 24.71 14.28 -19.24
C GLU A 20 23.48 13.93 -18.38
N GLY A 21 22.30 13.95 -18.99
CA GLY A 21 21.00 14.08 -18.34
C GLY A 21 20.82 13.13 -17.16
N LYS A 22 20.76 13.70 -15.95
CA LYS A 22 20.30 12.96 -14.77
C LYS A 22 18.78 12.95 -14.82
N GLU A 23 18.23 11.88 -15.39
CA GLU A 23 16.99 11.34 -14.82
C GLU A 23 17.14 11.40 -13.31
N ALA A 24 16.17 12.01 -12.63
CA ALA A 24 16.16 12.04 -11.17
C ALA A 24 16.28 10.60 -10.70
N VAL A 25 17.47 10.21 -10.22
CA VAL A 25 17.70 8.90 -9.63
C VAL A 25 16.70 8.82 -8.49
N LYS A 26 15.61 8.08 -8.73
CA LYS A 26 14.53 7.93 -7.78
C LYS A 26 15.17 7.29 -6.55
N THR A 27 15.34 8.08 -5.49
CA THR A 27 15.93 7.57 -4.25
C THR A 27 15.01 6.47 -3.76
N LEU A 28 15.48 5.23 -3.80
CA LEU A 28 14.71 4.10 -3.31
C LEU A 28 14.35 4.34 -1.84
N THR A 29 13.11 4.04 -1.49
CA THR A 29 12.66 3.91 -0.11
C THR A 29 13.41 2.77 0.58
N ASP A 30 13.46 2.76 1.91
CA ASP A 30 14.17 1.70 2.63
C ASP A 30 13.53 0.32 2.40
N LYS A 31 12.20 0.27 2.23
CA LYS A 31 11.49 -0.93 1.78
C LYS A 31 12.03 -1.45 0.45
N GLU A 32 12.13 -0.58 -0.56
CA GLU A 32 12.63 -0.98 -1.89
C GLU A 32 14.10 -1.41 -1.85
N LYS A 33 14.93 -0.77 -1.02
CA LYS A 33 16.33 -1.18 -0.83
C LYS A 33 16.42 -2.59 -0.25
N VAL A 34 15.61 -2.91 0.76
CA VAL A 34 15.59 -4.23 1.41
C VAL A 34 15.08 -5.29 0.44
N VAL A 35 13.95 -5.06 -0.24
CA VAL A 35 13.40 -6.00 -1.23
C VAL A 35 14.42 -6.29 -2.33
N ARG A 36 15.08 -5.25 -2.86
CA ARG A 36 16.11 -5.43 -3.89
C ARG A 36 17.27 -6.27 -3.39
N TYR A 37 17.78 -5.98 -2.19
CA TYR A 37 18.87 -6.76 -1.60
C TYR A 37 18.50 -8.23 -1.42
N LEU A 38 17.33 -8.53 -0.84
CA LEU A 38 16.87 -9.90 -0.66
C LEU A 38 16.71 -10.63 -2.01
N GLY A 39 16.22 -9.93 -3.03
CA GLY A 39 16.10 -10.46 -4.39
C GLY A 39 17.46 -10.78 -5.03
N GLU A 40 18.45 -9.90 -4.85
CA GLU A 40 19.83 -10.16 -5.28
C GLU A 40 20.40 -11.40 -4.61
N ILE A 41 20.23 -11.56 -3.29
CA ILE A 41 20.71 -12.74 -2.55
C ILE A 41 19.98 -14.03 -2.99
N SER A 42 18.66 -13.95 -3.21
CA SER A 42 17.83 -15.08 -3.70
C SER A 42 18.26 -15.57 -5.09
N ASN A 43 18.75 -14.66 -5.95
CA ASN A 43 19.23 -14.99 -7.28
C ASN A 43 20.61 -15.64 -7.31
N ILE A 44 21.50 -15.27 -6.39
CA ILE A 44 22.87 -15.80 -6.34
C ILE A 44 23.00 -17.08 -5.50
N THR A 45 22.09 -17.29 -4.54
CA THR A 45 22.14 -18.47 -3.68
C THR A 45 21.79 -19.75 -4.44
N LYS A 46 22.48 -20.84 -4.11
CA LYS A 46 22.16 -22.20 -4.59
C LYS A 46 21.41 -23.03 -3.54
N ASP A 47 21.28 -22.51 -2.33
CA ASP A 47 20.52 -23.14 -1.26
C ASP A 47 19.02 -22.91 -1.49
N TYR A 48 18.29 -23.99 -1.80
CA TYR A 48 16.86 -23.94 -2.08
C TYR A 48 16.01 -23.54 -0.87
N SER A 49 16.43 -23.93 0.34
CA SER A 49 15.71 -23.57 1.58
C SER A 49 15.84 -22.07 1.83
N LEU A 50 17.07 -21.54 1.75
CA LEU A 50 17.29 -20.10 1.89
C LEU A 50 16.58 -19.30 0.79
N LYS A 51 16.58 -19.82 -0.45
CA LYS A 51 15.87 -19.18 -1.56
C LYS A 51 14.37 -19.07 -1.30
N TYR A 52 13.76 -20.12 -0.77
CA TYR A 52 12.36 -20.12 -0.37
C TYR A 52 12.09 -19.08 0.73
N ASP A 53 12.89 -19.08 1.79
CA ASP A 53 12.74 -18.14 2.91
C ASP A 53 12.89 -16.67 2.46
N LEU A 54 13.84 -16.39 1.57
CA LEU A 54 14.05 -15.05 1.01
C LEU A 54 12.86 -14.59 0.16
N ASN A 55 12.32 -15.47 -0.68
CA ASN A 55 11.13 -15.15 -1.48
C ASN A 55 9.92 -14.87 -0.58
N LYS A 56 9.74 -15.66 0.48
CA LYS A 56 8.66 -15.45 1.44
C LYS A 56 8.81 -14.12 2.20
N CYS A 57 10.04 -13.78 2.60
CA CYS A 57 10.32 -12.47 3.20
C CYS A 57 9.97 -11.32 2.24
N ILE A 58 10.31 -11.44 0.95
CA ILE A 58 9.97 -10.45 -0.06
C ILE A 58 8.46 -10.30 -0.20
N GLU A 59 7.71 -11.40 -0.32
CA GLU A 59 6.25 -11.42 -0.41
C GLU A 59 5.58 -10.70 0.78
N LEU A 60 6.04 -11.01 2.00
CA LEU A 60 5.57 -10.37 3.23
C LEU A 60 5.88 -8.87 3.26
N ILE A 61 7.10 -8.46 2.89
CA ILE A 61 7.50 -7.04 2.87
C ILE A 61 6.72 -6.26 1.80
N GLU A 62 6.53 -6.86 0.62
CA GLU A 62 5.77 -6.25 -0.47
C GLU A 62 4.27 -6.16 -0.15
N GLY A 63 3.77 -6.98 0.78
CA GLY A 63 2.36 -7.09 1.10
C GLY A 63 1.58 -7.87 0.03
N LYS A 64 2.29 -8.72 -0.74
CA LYS A 64 1.71 -9.53 -1.83
C LYS A 64 0.90 -10.73 -1.34
N GLU A 65 0.82 -10.94 -0.03
CA GLU A 65 0.12 -12.07 0.56
C GLU A 65 -0.76 -11.64 1.72
N ASN A 66 -1.84 -10.94 1.42
CA ASN A 66 -2.98 -11.04 2.29
C ASN A 66 -4.25 -11.18 1.46
N GLN A 67 -4.39 -12.38 0.88
CA GLN A 67 -5.60 -12.77 0.15
C GLN A 67 -6.84 -12.59 1.05
N GLU A 68 -6.72 -12.92 2.34
CA GLU A 68 -7.77 -12.67 3.34
C GLU A 68 -8.10 -11.17 3.47
N TYR A 69 -7.10 -10.29 3.41
CA TYR A 69 -7.33 -8.84 3.40
C TYR A 69 -8.00 -8.36 2.12
N ILE A 70 -7.63 -8.88 0.95
CA ILE A 70 -8.27 -8.52 -0.33
C ILE A 70 -9.74 -8.95 -0.30
N GLU A 71 -10.01 -10.19 0.11
CA GLU A 71 -11.36 -10.74 0.24
C GLU A 71 -12.18 -9.96 1.27
N LEU A 72 -11.61 -9.69 2.45
CA LEU A 72 -12.26 -8.91 3.50
C LEU A 72 -12.55 -7.47 3.04
N LYS A 73 -11.63 -6.86 2.31
CA LYS A 73 -11.82 -5.52 1.75
C LYS A 73 -12.98 -5.52 0.74
N GLY A 74 -13.02 -6.50 -0.16
CA GLY A 74 -14.11 -6.63 -1.14
C GLY A 74 -15.47 -6.82 -0.45
N ALA A 75 -15.55 -7.74 0.52
CA ALA A 75 -16.77 -7.98 1.29
C ALA A 75 -17.23 -6.73 2.07
N LEU A 76 -16.29 -5.93 2.58
CA LEU A 76 -16.60 -4.67 3.25
C LEU A 76 -17.15 -3.62 2.26
N GLU A 77 -16.57 -3.51 1.07
CA GLU A 77 -17.04 -2.60 0.02
C GLU A 77 -18.47 -2.96 -0.42
N GLU A 78 -18.75 -4.25 -0.64
CA GLU A 78 -20.09 -4.74 -0.98
C GLU A 78 -21.12 -4.44 0.15
N ALA A 79 -20.76 -4.72 1.40
CA ALA A 79 -21.64 -4.46 2.54
C ALA A 79 -21.94 -2.96 2.75
N LEU A 80 -20.97 -2.09 2.44
CA LEU A 80 -21.17 -0.64 2.50
C LEU A 80 -22.13 -0.16 1.41
N GLU A 81 -21.99 -0.66 0.17
CA GLU A 81 -22.88 -0.33 -0.94
C GLU A 81 -24.32 -0.81 -0.69
N GLU A 82 -24.47 -2.03 -0.17
CA GLU A 82 -25.78 -2.56 0.21
C GLU A 82 -26.41 -1.73 1.35
N SER A 83 -25.61 -1.34 2.36
CA SER A 83 -26.07 -0.48 3.46
C SER A 83 -26.54 0.89 2.98
N GLU A 84 -25.85 1.50 2.01
CA GLU A 84 -26.27 2.76 1.41
C GLU A 84 -27.59 2.62 0.65
N THR A 85 -27.75 1.54 -0.10
CA THR A 85 -28.98 1.22 -0.84
C THR A 85 -30.16 1.04 0.11
N ILE A 86 -30.01 0.19 1.14
CA ILE A 86 -31.05 -0.05 2.15
C ILE A 86 -31.44 1.24 2.88
N ARG A 87 -30.46 2.10 3.17
CA ARG A 87 -30.72 3.37 3.85
C ARG A 87 -31.56 4.31 3.00
N LYS A 88 -31.26 4.38 1.69
CA LYS A 88 -32.03 5.16 0.73
C LYS A 88 -33.47 4.64 0.64
N ASP A 89 -33.65 3.34 0.45
CA ASP A 89 -34.97 2.73 0.35
C ASP A 89 -35.80 2.94 1.63
N ASN A 90 -35.16 2.87 2.80
CA ASN A 90 -35.81 3.20 4.06
C ASN A 90 -36.31 4.64 4.12
N TYR A 91 -35.52 5.62 3.64
CA TYR A 91 -35.97 7.02 3.62
C TYR A 91 -37.16 7.21 2.68
N ASP A 92 -37.13 6.59 1.51
CA ASP A 92 -38.22 6.66 0.54
C ASP A 92 -39.51 6.06 1.12
N LEU A 93 -39.40 4.89 1.76
CA LEU A 93 -40.53 4.22 2.42
C LEU A 93 -41.09 5.00 3.61
N ILE A 94 -40.23 5.63 4.42
CA ILE A 94 -40.68 6.47 5.53
C ILE A 94 -41.52 7.64 5.00
N ALA A 95 -41.02 8.34 3.97
CA ALA A 95 -41.73 9.46 3.37
C ALA A 95 -43.08 9.04 2.77
N GLU A 96 -43.13 7.91 2.06
CA GLU A 96 -44.38 7.37 1.53
C GLU A 96 -45.36 6.99 2.65
N ASN A 97 -44.88 6.37 3.73
CA ASN A 97 -45.70 5.97 4.86
C ASN A 97 -46.33 7.17 5.57
N GLU A 98 -45.56 8.25 5.76
CA GLU A 98 -46.04 9.51 6.34
C GLU A 98 -47.11 10.15 5.45
N TYR A 99 -46.86 10.26 4.15
CA TYR A 99 -47.82 10.79 3.18
C TYR A 99 -49.15 9.99 3.18
N LEU A 100 -49.07 8.66 3.19
CA LEU A 100 -50.25 7.81 3.21
C LEU A 100 -51.02 7.93 4.54
N LYS A 101 -50.31 8.04 5.67
CA LYS A 101 -50.94 8.26 6.98
C LYS A 101 -51.70 9.58 7.04
N GLU A 102 -51.13 10.65 6.51
CA GLU A 102 -51.79 11.96 6.42
C GLU A 102 -53.08 11.87 5.60
N ARG A 103 -53.01 11.29 4.39
CA ARG A 103 -54.19 11.11 3.53
C ARG A 103 -55.28 10.24 4.15
N LEU A 104 -54.89 9.21 4.88
CA LEU A 104 -55.84 8.32 5.54
C LEU A 104 -56.54 9.03 6.71
N ASN A 105 -55.83 9.89 7.43
CA ASN A 105 -56.42 10.76 8.45
C ASN A 105 -57.38 11.80 7.85
N GLU A 106 -57.02 12.43 6.73
CA GLU A 106 -57.90 13.37 6.01
C GLU A 106 -59.19 12.69 5.52
N ASN A 107 -59.09 11.47 5.00
CA ASN A 107 -60.26 10.70 4.57
C ASN A 107 -61.16 10.26 5.74
N ASN A 108 -60.59 10.00 6.91
CA ASN A 108 -61.36 9.60 8.09
C ASN A 108 -62.02 10.78 8.83
N GLN A 109 -61.70 12.02 8.46
CA GLN A 109 -62.30 13.24 9.03
C GLN A 109 -63.42 13.84 8.17
N ASN A 110 -63.66 13.31 6.97
CA ASN A 110 -64.77 13.66 6.07
C ASN A 110 -65.88 12.59 6.13
#